data_AF-A0AA39FKG5-F1
#
_entry.id   AF-A0AA39FKG5-F1
#
_cell.length_a   1.000
_cell.length_b   1.000
_cell.length_c   1.000
_cell.angle_alpha   90.00
_cell.angle_beta   90.00
_cell.angle_gamma   90.00
#
_symmetry.space_group_name_H-M   'P 1'
#
loop_
_entity.id
_entity.type
_entity.pdbx_description
1 polymer ?
#
loop_
_entity_poly.entity_id
_entity_poly.type
_entity_poly.pdbx_seq_one_letter_code
_entity_poly.pdbx_strand_id
1 'polypeptide(L)'
;MRCLWTRVSIHLLFILLQTGFWATFVEADGSSNDAPCFEDSKFYRNPNTLAHSVWSPNECAKYYLCLDNEVFEFKCSEGLLFDVSRQICDFKANVDNCDVTSEQQPPKPLLENGNCEGNTLACGDGTCLPSIYFCDGSVDCPDSSDEGWCEGRNDINAASPCDLKKCQLPNCWCSNDGKQIPGNFTSSDVPQMITITFNDAVNSENFDLYIKLFNDDRTNPNGCPIRGTFYVSHQYTNYHDVQYLWNEGHEIAAHSITHRGPEEWWSRNATIEDWFDEMVGVANIINKYGGVRIDEIKGLRAPFLRVGWNRQFLMMSEFGFAYDSSMVAPFSDPPIWPYTMDYQAPHECAGTGQLCPTRSYPGIWELPLNQLLAGDFPCEMMEHCPTNLTGEEIYKMLMLNFKRHYLSNRAPLGLHFNSMWFRSPTNIYAFSVSDLFIIELIAYTELKSFNFVFLLEIYR
;
A
#
# COMPACT_ATOMS: atom_id res chain seq x y z
N MET A 1 19.96 50.44 -22.77
CA MET A 1 19.62 51.89 -22.77
C MET A 1 18.32 52.06 -22.00
N ARG A 2 18.31 52.92 -20.96
CA ARG A 2 17.20 53.77 -20.45
C ARG A 2 15.81 53.12 -20.24
N CYS A 3 15.01 53.36 -19.22
CA CYS A 3 14.93 54.28 -18.09
C CYS A 3 13.83 53.67 -17.18
N LEU A 4 14.00 53.62 -15.86
CA LEU A 4 13.44 54.59 -14.92
C LEU A 4 11.93 54.87 -15.05
N TRP A 5 11.21 54.50 -13.97
CA TRP A 5 10.39 55.39 -13.13
C TRP A 5 8.86 55.50 -13.30
N THR A 6 8.20 55.02 -12.23
CA THR A 6 7.16 55.69 -11.41
C THR A 6 5.79 55.99 -11.99
N ARG A 7 4.78 55.60 -11.20
CA ARG A 7 3.72 56.43 -10.54
C ARG A 7 2.54 55.48 -10.24
N VAL A 8 1.77 55.53 -9.16
CA VAL A 8 1.50 56.47 -8.05
C VAL A 8 0.57 55.66 -7.10
N SER A 9 0.90 55.49 -5.83
CA SER A 9 0.54 56.35 -4.68
C SER A 9 -0.96 56.32 -4.34
N ILE A 10 -1.30 55.93 -3.08
CA ILE A 10 -2.05 56.73 -2.08
C ILE A 10 -2.79 55.85 -1.04
N HIS A 11 -2.28 55.97 0.20
CA HIS A 11 -2.94 55.93 1.51
C HIS A 11 -3.81 54.73 1.95
N LEU A 12 -3.35 54.01 2.98
CA LEU A 12 -3.60 54.42 4.36
C LEU A 12 -2.52 53.89 5.31
N LEU A 13 -2.03 54.79 6.16
CA LEU A 13 -0.99 54.62 7.17
C LEU A 13 -1.60 55.05 8.52
N PHE A 14 -0.90 54.69 9.61
CA PHE A 14 -1.11 55.05 11.02
C PHE A 14 -1.99 54.05 11.78
N ILE A 15 -1.50 53.46 12.88
CA ILE A 15 -1.03 54.17 14.07
C ILE A 15 0.01 53.32 14.86
N LEU A 16 0.95 54.04 15.50
CA LEU A 16 1.89 53.67 16.59
C LEU A 16 3.33 53.26 16.23
N LEU A 17 4.15 54.30 16.00
CA LEU A 17 5.49 54.41 16.58
C LEU A 17 5.37 55.02 17.99
N GLN A 18 5.78 54.29 19.03
CA GLN A 18 6.49 54.80 20.21
C GLN A 18 6.73 53.66 21.22
N THR A 19 7.94 53.15 21.25
CA THR A 19 8.77 52.95 22.46
C THR A 19 10.09 52.36 22.01
N GLY A 20 11.18 53.02 22.37
CA GLY A 20 12.52 52.55 22.04
C GLY A 20 12.82 51.25 22.77
N PHE A 21 13.31 50.26 22.04
CA PHE A 21 14.17 49.23 22.57
C PHE A 21 15.29 49.02 21.56
N TRP A 22 16.51 49.35 21.99
CA TRP A 22 17.72 48.94 21.31
C TRP A 22 17.75 47.40 21.36
N ALA A 23 17.54 46.74 20.22
CA ALA A 23 17.94 45.36 20.08
C ALA A 23 19.44 45.37 19.79
N THR A 24 20.23 45.21 20.84
CA THR A 24 21.62 44.79 20.75
C THR A 24 21.69 43.52 19.91
N PHE A 25 22.41 43.56 18.79
CA PHE A 25 22.92 42.34 18.17
C PHE A 25 23.76 41.64 19.23
N VAL A 26 23.23 40.54 19.76
CA VAL A 26 24.03 39.58 20.51
C VAL A 26 24.80 38.79 19.46
N GLU A 27 26.09 39.11 19.32
CA GLU A 27 27.06 38.17 18.79
C GLU A 27 27.01 36.92 19.68
N ALA A 28 26.50 35.83 19.13
CA ALA A 28 26.59 34.52 19.74
C ALA A 28 28.04 34.03 19.59
N ASP A 29 28.80 34.11 20.68
CA ASP A 29 30.13 33.54 20.80
C ASP A 29 30.02 32.04 21.15
N GLY A 30 30.66 31.20 20.33
CA GLY A 30 31.27 29.94 20.75
C GLY A 30 30.44 28.64 20.77
N SER A 31 30.67 27.82 19.72
CA SER A 31 30.74 26.33 19.73
C SER A 31 29.48 25.48 19.46
N SER A 32 29.26 25.16 18.16
CA SER A 32 29.02 23.79 17.60
C SER A 32 28.25 23.75 16.26
N ASN A 33 28.12 24.86 15.53
CA ASN A 33 27.32 24.94 14.29
C ASN A 33 27.90 24.26 13.04
N ASP A 34 28.99 23.49 13.15
CA ASP A 34 29.58 22.81 11.99
C ASP A 34 29.06 21.37 11.93
N ALA A 35 27.77 21.21 11.65
CA ALA A 35 27.21 19.89 11.38
C ALA A 35 27.77 19.40 10.02
N PRO A 36 28.47 18.26 9.95
CA PRO A 36 28.97 17.73 8.68
C PRO A 36 27.79 17.33 7.78
N CYS A 37 27.97 17.44 6.47
CA CYS A 37 27.01 16.95 5.48
C CYS A 37 27.05 15.41 5.39
N PHE A 38 25.89 14.76 5.47
CA PHE A 38 25.70 13.35 5.13
C PHE A 38 24.77 13.24 3.90
N GLU A 39 25.22 12.59 2.83
CA GLU A 39 24.52 12.52 1.52
C GLU A 39 23.35 11.52 1.48
N ASP A 40 22.81 11.09 2.63
CA ASP A 40 21.85 9.98 2.73
C ASP A 40 20.37 10.38 2.48
N SER A 41 20.10 11.60 2.00
CA SER A 41 18.75 12.16 1.74
C SER A 41 17.76 12.05 2.92
N LYS A 42 18.23 11.73 4.12
CA LYS A 42 17.48 11.61 5.37
C LYS A 42 17.88 12.70 6.35
N PHE A 43 16.98 13.04 7.25
CA PHE A 43 17.27 13.95 8.35
C PHE A 43 18.14 13.26 9.41
N TYR A 44 19.11 13.99 9.95
CA TYR A 44 20.08 13.50 10.94
C TYR A 44 20.29 14.51 12.06
N ARG A 45 20.94 14.12 13.15
CA ARG A 45 21.39 15.01 14.22
C ARG A 45 22.85 15.37 14.03
N ASN A 46 23.27 16.49 14.60
CA ASN A 46 24.67 16.88 14.54
C ASN A 46 25.57 15.90 15.35
N PRO A 47 26.48 15.15 14.70
CA PRO A 47 27.42 14.24 15.39
C PRO A 47 28.38 14.96 16.32
N ASN A 48 28.61 16.26 16.09
CA ASN A 48 29.51 17.08 16.89
C ASN A 48 28.84 17.59 18.18
N THR A 49 27.58 17.21 18.45
CA THR A 49 26.89 17.54 19.71
C THR A 49 27.59 16.88 20.88
N LEU A 50 27.92 17.66 21.91
CA LEU A 50 28.59 17.14 23.11
C LEU A 50 27.68 16.12 23.82
N ALA A 51 28.23 14.96 24.20
CA ALA A 51 27.48 13.84 24.77
C ALA A 51 26.55 14.20 25.96
N HIS A 52 26.92 15.19 26.77
CA HIS A 52 26.11 15.65 27.91
C HIS A 52 24.90 16.52 27.51
N SER A 53 24.90 17.08 26.29
CA SER A 53 23.88 17.99 25.77
C SER A 53 22.89 17.29 24.84
N VAL A 54 23.25 16.12 24.31
CA VAL A 54 22.46 15.29 23.39
C VAL A 54 21.01 15.09 23.85
N TRP A 55 20.81 14.79 25.13
CA TRP A 55 19.47 14.56 25.72
C TRP A 55 18.77 15.84 26.20
N SER A 56 19.36 17.00 25.97
CA SER A 56 18.68 18.26 26.28
C SER A 56 17.48 18.43 25.35
N PRO A 57 16.33 18.95 25.84
CA PRO A 57 15.17 19.16 24.98
C PRO A 57 15.46 20.07 23.78
N ASN A 58 16.42 20.98 23.91
CA ASN A 58 16.80 21.89 22.84
C ASN A 58 17.60 21.21 21.74
N GLU A 59 18.62 20.40 22.09
CA GLU A 59 19.44 19.70 21.10
C GLU A 59 18.71 18.49 20.52
N CYS A 60 17.97 17.73 21.33
CA CYS A 60 17.19 16.60 20.82
C CYS A 60 15.98 17.03 19.94
N ALA A 61 15.60 18.31 19.97
CA ALA A 61 14.61 18.86 19.04
C ALA A 61 15.23 19.33 17.70
N LYS A 62 16.56 19.46 17.60
CA LYS A 62 17.24 19.88 16.37
C LYS A 62 17.55 18.69 15.46
N TYR A 63 17.47 18.93 14.16
CA TYR A 63 17.80 17.98 13.11
C TYR A 63 18.24 18.71 11.85
N TYR A 64 18.92 18.01 10.96
CA TYR A 64 19.65 18.57 9.83
C TYR A 64 19.36 17.79 8.56
N LEU A 65 19.40 18.44 7.40
CA LEU A 65 19.33 17.80 6.08
C LEU A 65 20.46 18.34 5.22
N CYS A 66 21.17 17.48 4.50
CA CYS A 66 22.13 17.93 3.50
C CYS A 66 21.55 17.85 2.09
N LEU A 67 21.60 18.94 1.34
CA LEU A 67 21.21 19.01 -0.08
C LEU A 67 22.30 19.74 -0.85
N ASP A 68 22.79 19.15 -1.95
CA ASP A 68 23.85 19.72 -2.80
C ASP A 68 25.08 20.21 -2.01
N ASN A 69 25.47 19.44 -0.98
CA ASN A 69 26.58 19.75 -0.06
C ASN A 69 26.37 21.01 0.81
N GLU A 70 25.13 21.49 0.93
CA GLU A 70 24.69 22.51 1.87
C GLU A 70 23.84 21.90 2.99
N VAL A 71 24.14 22.26 4.24
CA VAL A 71 23.46 21.73 5.44
C VAL A 71 22.38 22.71 5.90
N PHE A 72 21.16 22.19 6.03
CA PHE A 72 19.99 22.91 6.51
C PHE A 72 19.64 22.47 7.92
N GLU A 73 19.63 23.39 8.88
CA GLU A 73 19.18 23.14 10.26
C GLU A 73 17.67 23.34 10.38
N PHE A 74 17.04 22.42 11.09
CA PHE A 74 15.64 22.46 11.46
C PHE A 74 15.48 22.19 12.95
N LYS A 75 14.32 22.57 13.48
CA LYS A 75 13.94 22.34 14.87
C LYS A 75 12.47 21.97 14.97
N CYS A 76 12.17 20.94 15.76
CA CYS A 76 10.79 20.57 16.06
C CYS A 76 10.05 21.70 16.79
N SER A 77 8.72 21.72 16.65
CA SER A 77 7.83 22.60 17.42
C SER A 77 8.02 22.42 18.92
N GLU A 78 7.67 23.44 19.70
CA GLU A 78 7.89 23.46 21.15
C GLU A 78 7.28 22.24 21.85
N GLY A 79 8.11 21.53 22.64
CA GLY A 79 7.71 20.34 23.38
C GLY A 79 7.84 19.01 22.63
N LEU A 80 8.19 19.02 21.35
CA LEU A 80 8.46 17.82 20.55
C LEU A 80 9.96 17.58 20.39
N LEU A 81 10.33 16.31 20.28
CA LEU A 81 11.70 15.85 20.00
C LEU A 81 11.72 15.17 18.64
N PHE A 82 12.83 15.32 17.92
CA PHE A 82 12.99 14.63 16.64
C PHE A 82 13.26 13.15 16.90
N ASP A 83 12.72 12.25 16.09
CA ASP A 83 12.99 10.82 16.13
C ASP A 83 13.77 10.44 14.87
N VAL A 84 15.03 10.05 15.02
CA VAL A 84 15.93 9.78 13.88
C VAL A 84 15.49 8.56 13.09
N SER A 85 14.94 7.54 13.75
CA SER A 85 14.50 6.31 13.08
C SER A 85 13.17 6.50 12.34
N ARG A 86 12.23 7.24 12.95
CA ARG A 86 10.91 7.48 12.32
C ARG A 86 10.85 8.73 11.43
N GLN A 87 11.89 9.56 11.45
CA GLN A 87 11.98 10.80 10.67
C GLN A 87 10.83 11.78 10.95
N ILE A 88 10.35 11.82 12.19
CA ILE A 88 9.24 12.69 12.63
C ILE A 88 9.57 13.41 13.95
N CYS A 89 8.87 14.50 14.23
CA CYS A 89 8.86 15.12 15.55
C CYS A 89 7.73 14.51 16.39
N ASP A 90 8.06 13.91 17.53
CA ASP A 90 7.08 13.27 18.43
C ASP A 90 7.27 13.75 19.88
N PHE A 91 6.31 13.42 20.73
CA PHE A 91 6.38 13.73 22.16
C PHE A 91 7.57 13.02 22.80
N LYS A 92 8.17 13.70 23.78
CA LYS A 92 9.33 13.21 24.53
C LYS A 92 9.18 11.78 25.09
N ALA A 93 7.97 11.32 25.38
CA ALA A 93 7.73 9.97 25.87
C ALA A 93 7.96 8.86 24.82
N ASN A 94 7.87 9.22 23.53
CA ASN A 94 7.95 8.30 22.39
C ASN A 94 9.32 8.38 21.68
N VAL A 95 10.26 9.19 22.18
CA VAL A 95 11.57 9.41 21.57
C VAL A 95 12.67 8.99 22.53
N ASP A 96 13.36 7.90 22.20
CA ASP A 96 14.43 7.28 22.99
C ASP A 96 15.78 7.22 22.24
N ASN A 97 15.91 7.91 21.10
CA ASN A 97 17.08 7.90 20.22
C ASN A 97 17.73 9.29 20.06
N CYS A 98 17.74 10.11 21.12
CA CYS A 98 18.38 11.43 21.09
C CYS A 98 19.89 11.35 20.80
N ASP A 99 20.53 10.25 21.19
CA ASP A 99 21.95 9.93 21.05
C ASP A 99 22.34 9.30 19.71
N VAL A 100 21.36 8.89 18.93
CA VAL A 100 21.60 8.40 17.57
C VAL A 100 21.78 9.60 16.64
N THR A 101 22.90 9.65 15.94
CA THR A 101 23.21 10.75 15.00
C THR A 101 22.44 10.59 13.70
N SER A 102 22.55 9.44 13.07
CA SER A 102 21.85 9.06 11.85
C SER A 102 21.55 7.58 11.94
N GLU A 103 20.61 7.09 11.12
CA GLU A 103 20.56 5.65 10.87
C GLU A 103 21.89 5.23 10.23
N GLN A 104 22.62 4.31 10.86
CA GLN A 104 23.78 3.70 10.22
C GLN A 104 23.27 2.92 9.02
N GLN A 105 23.54 3.43 7.81
CA GLN A 105 23.30 2.63 6.62
C GLN A 105 24.24 1.42 6.67
N PRO A 106 23.73 0.19 6.52
CA PRO A 106 24.57 -0.97 6.40
C PRO A 106 25.56 -0.80 5.24
N PRO A 107 26.74 -1.43 5.28
CA PRO A 107 27.68 -1.38 4.17
C PRO A 107 27.03 -1.95 2.89
N LYS A 108 27.48 -1.46 1.73
CA LYS A 108 26.99 -1.98 0.44
C LYS A 108 27.43 -3.43 0.28
N PRO A 109 26.52 -4.35 -0.11
CA PRO A 109 26.89 -5.72 -0.39
C PRO A 109 27.81 -5.80 -1.61
N LEU A 110 28.73 -6.76 -1.63
CA LEU A 110 29.73 -6.94 -2.68
C LEU A 110 29.15 -7.73 -3.86
N LEU A 111 28.07 -7.21 -4.46
CA LEU A 111 27.25 -7.96 -5.42
C LEU A 111 27.96 -8.27 -6.75
N GLU A 112 28.85 -7.39 -7.24
CA GLU A 112 29.62 -7.60 -8.50
C GLU A 112 31.06 -8.10 -8.26
N ASN A 113 31.64 -7.80 -7.10
CA ASN A 113 33.05 -8.03 -6.80
C ASN A 113 33.29 -9.05 -5.67
N GLY A 114 32.23 -9.70 -5.19
CA GLY A 114 32.29 -10.75 -4.20
C GLY A 114 32.90 -12.03 -4.77
N ASN A 115 33.78 -12.67 -4.01
CA ASN A 115 34.40 -13.93 -4.41
C ASN A 115 33.53 -15.14 -4.00
N CYS A 116 32.26 -15.13 -4.44
CA CYS A 116 31.27 -16.15 -4.14
C CYS A 116 30.94 -16.98 -5.39
N GLU A 117 30.67 -18.28 -5.20
CA GLU A 117 30.38 -19.22 -6.30
C GLU A 117 28.88 -19.52 -6.42
N GLY A 118 28.40 -19.75 -7.64
CA GLY A 118 27.01 -20.15 -7.90
C GLY A 118 26.01 -19.01 -7.73
N ASN A 119 24.82 -19.31 -7.19
CA ASN A 119 23.74 -18.33 -6.97
C ASN A 119 23.81 -17.68 -5.57
N THR A 120 25.02 -17.40 -5.11
CA THR A 120 25.28 -16.77 -3.81
C THR A 120 25.81 -15.36 -4.03
N LEU A 121 25.47 -14.46 -3.11
CA LEU A 121 25.90 -13.06 -3.10
C LEU A 121 26.75 -12.81 -1.86
N ALA A 122 27.69 -11.87 -1.98
CA ALA A 122 28.57 -11.48 -0.88
C ALA A 122 27.97 -10.32 -0.09
N CYS A 123 27.93 -10.46 1.23
CA CYS A 123 27.77 -9.37 2.18
C CYS A 123 28.90 -8.34 2.03
N GLY A 124 28.75 -7.17 2.65
CA GLY A 124 29.77 -6.12 2.68
C GLY A 124 31.08 -6.56 3.35
N ASP A 125 31.00 -7.49 4.30
CA ASP A 125 32.12 -8.14 4.99
C ASP A 125 32.77 -9.29 4.20
N GLY A 126 32.17 -9.69 3.07
CA GLY A 126 32.61 -10.78 2.20
C GLY A 126 32.01 -12.16 2.52
N THR A 127 31.12 -12.27 3.51
CA THR A 127 30.37 -13.51 3.78
C THR A 127 29.46 -13.86 2.61
N CYS A 128 29.47 -15.11 2.13
CA CYS A 128 28.62 -15.54 1.02
C CYS A 128 27.31 -16.16 1.52
N LEU A 129 26.17 -15.61 1.11
CA LEU A 129 24.84 -16.13 1.41
C LEU A 129 24.04 -16.35 0.11
N PRO A 130 23.08 -17.30 0.07
CA PRO A 130 22.15 -17.44 -1.06
C PRO A 130 21.42 -16.12 -1.40
N SER A 131 21.21 -15.87 -2.70
CA SER A 131 20.60 -14.62 -3.19
C SER A 131 19.23 -14.31 -2.59
N ILE A 132 18.50 -15.34 -2.15
CA ILE A 132 17.16 -15.22 -1.56
C ILE A 132 17.17 -14.55 -0.18
N TYR A 133 18.27 -14.66 0.58
CA TYR A 133 18.44 -14.06 1.92
C TYR A 133 18.81 -12.57 1.90
N PHE A 134 19.06 -12.01 0.72
CA PHE A 134 19.20 -10.56 0.60
C PHE A 134 17.80 -9.95 0.55
N CYS A 135 17.59 -8.74 1.03
CA CYS A 135 16.32 -7.99 0.92
C CYS A 135 15.04 -8.79 1.17
N ASP A 136 15.10 -9.76 2.08
CA ASP A 136 13.99 -10.64 2.42
C ASP A 136 13.31 -10.21 3.73
N GLY A 137 13.92 -9.26 4.44
CA GLY A 137 13.43 -8.76 5.71
C GLY A 137 14.14 -9.24 6.95
N SER A 138 15.02 -10.24 6.83
CA SER A 138 15.83 -10.81 7.90
C SER A 138 17.26 -10.27 7.80
N VAL A 139 17.90 -10.04 8.94
CA VAL A 139 19.34 -9.72 8.97
C VAL A 139 20.11 -11.04 9.07
N ASP A 140 20.65 -11.49 7.94
CA ASP A 140 21.41 -12.73 7.80
C ASP A 140 22.91 -12.45 7.64
N CYS A 141 23.28 -11.34 7.01
CA CYS A 141 24.67 -10.90 6.95
C CYS A 141 25.15 -10.43 8.35
N PRO A 142 26.38 -10.78 8.78
CA PRO A 142 26.94 -10.30 10.04
C PRO A 142 27.05 -8.77 10.15
N ASP A 143 27.11 -8.09 9.00
CA ASP A 143 27.18 -6.63 8.88
C ASP A 143 25.86 -5.98 8.43
N SER A 144 24.78 -6.76 8.30
CA SER A 144 23.44 -6.31 7.85
C SER A 144 23.38 -5.72 6.44
N SER A 145 24.40 -5.95 5.61
CA SER A 145 24.48 -5.42 4.24
C SER A 145 23.42 -5.96 3.28
N ASP A 146 22.84 -7.11 3.62
CA ASP A 146 21.75 -7.78 2.91
C ASP A 146 20.44 -6.99 2.87
N GLU A 147 20.13 -6.25 3.93
CA GLU A 147 18.86 -5.51 4.06
C GLU A 147 19.01 -4.00 3.83
N GLY A 148 20.25 -3.50 3.70
CA GLY A 148 20.53 -2.07 3.63
C GLY A 148 20.30 -1.42 2.26
N TRP A 149 20.29 -2.20 1.17
CA TRP A 149 20.44 -1.68 -0.19
C TRP A 149 19.42 -2.23 -1.19
N CYS A 150 18.16 -2.29 -0.77
CA CYS A 150 17.12 -3.00 -1.51
C CYS A 150 16.27 -2.15 -2.46
N GLU A 151 16.69 -0.91 -2.70
CA GLU A 151 15.97 0.06 -3.52
C GLU A 151 16.53 0.16 -4.95
N GLY A 152 15.67 -0.10 -5.94
CA GLY A 152 15.89 0.26 -7.34
C GLY A 152 17.20 -0.27 -7.93
N ARG A 153 18.10 0.64 -8.33
CA ARG A 153 19.38 0.31 -8.99
C ARG A 153 20.44 -0.29 -8.06
N ASN A 154 20.23 -0.22 -6.76
CA ASN A 154 21.18 -0.73 -5.78
C ASN A 154 20.97 -2.22 -5.48
N ASP A 155 19.79 -2.77 -5.81
CA ASP A 155 19.50 -4.19 -5.73
C ASP A 155 19.66 -4.85 -7.11
N ILE A 156 20.68 -5.69 -7.27
CA ILE A 156 20.94 -6.43 -8.51
C ILE A 156 19.86 -7.49 -8.78
N ASN A 157 19.19 -7.95 -7.72
CA ASN A 157 18.08 -8.90 -7.79
C ASN A 157 16.71 -8.23 -7.85
N ALA A 158 16.67 -6.90 -8.03
CA ALA A 158 15.42 -6.21 -8.28
C ALA A 158 14.69 -6.81 -9.49
N ALA A 159 13.37 -6.86 -9.41
CA ALA A 159 12.55 -7.34 -10.50
C ALA A 159 12.83 -6.50 -11.75
N SER A 160 13.17 -7.17 -12.85
CA SER A 160 13.40 -6.48 -14.12
C SER A 160 12.08 -5.93 -14.69
N PRO A 161 12.13 -4.91 -15.56
CA PRO A 161 10.96 -4.46 -16.31
C PRO A 161 10.35 -5.60 -17.14
N CYS A 162 9.05 -5.54 -17.38
CA CYS A 162 8.28 -6.55 -18.12
C CYS A 162 8.94 -6.95 -19.46
N ASP A 163 9.28 -8.23 -19.61
CA ASP A 163 9.70 -8.82 -20.89
C ASP A 163 8.55 -9.60 -21.51
N LEU A 164 7.84 -8.94 -22.44
CA LEU A 164 6.67 -9.50 -23.15
C LEU A 164 6.97 -10.79 -23.93
N LYS A 165 8.24 -11.12 -24.22
CA LYS A 165 8.59 -12.36 -24.91
C LYS A 165 8.67 -13.54 -23.94
N LYS A 166 9.08 -13.30 -22.70
CA LYS A 166 9.23 -14.33 -21.66
C LYS A 166 7.97 -14.47 -20.82
N CYS A 167 7.31 -13.36 -20.52
CA CYS A 167 6.05 -13.35 -19.79
C CYS A 167 4.90 -13.69 -20.72
N GLN A 168 4.39 -14.92 -20.62
CA GLN A 168 3.31 -15.40 -21.46
C GLN A 168 2.23 -16.09 -20.63
N LEU A 169 0.97 -15.85 -21.04
CA LEU A 169 -0.19 -16.56 -20.50
C LEU A 169 -0.03 -18.08 -20.70
N PRO A 170 -0.50 -18.91 -19.76
CA PRO A 170 -1.36 -18.54 -18.62
C PRO A 170 -0.60 -18.24 -17.30
N ASN A 171 0.71 -18.46 -17.27
CA ASN A 171 1.48 -18.45 -16.03
C ASN A 171 2.03 -17.07 -15.67
N CYS A 172 2.24 -16.20 -16.66
CA CYS A 172 2.75 -14.86 -16.47
C CYS A 172 1.96 -13.87 -17.32
N TRP A 173 1.61 -12.72 -16.73
CA TRP A 173 1.09 -11.60 -17.49
C TRP A 173 1.61 -10.27 -16.96
N CYS A 174 2.15 -9.45 -17.85
CA CYS A 174 2.56 -8.09 -17.55
C CYS A 174 2.42 -7.20 -18.79
N SER A 175 2.35 -5.89 -18.56
CA SER A 175 2.61 -4.88 -19.59
C SER A 175 3.45 -3.76 -19.00
N ASN A 176 4.09 -2.94 -19.83
CA ASN A 176 4.98 -1.87 -19.36
C ASN A 176 4.27 -0.82 -18.48
N ASP A 177 2.96 -0.64 -18.68
CA ASP A 177 2.14 0.37 -18.02
C ASP A 177 0.92 -0.21 -17.28
N GLY A 178 0.78 -1.55 -17.30
CA GLY A 178 -0.34 -2.28 -16.69
C GLY A 178 -1.70 -2.08 -17.37
N LYS A 179 -1.76 -1.34 -18.48
CA LYS A 179 -3.04 -0.89 -19.09
C LYS A 179 -3.46 -1.71 -20.30
N GLN A 180 -2.56 -2.54 -20.83
CA GLN A 180 -2.85 -3.35 -22.00
C GLN A 180 -3.89 -4.42 -21.68
N ILE A 181 -4.76 -4.71 -22.64
CA ILE A 181 -5.76 -5.77 -22.49
C ILE A 181 -5.06 -7.14 -22.65
N PRO A 182 -5.25 -8.09 -21.73
CA PRO A 182 -4.71 -9.44 -21.85
C PRO A 182 -5.17 -10.16 -23.13
N GLY A 183 -4.34 -11.03 -23.69
CA GLY A 183 -4.74 -11.88 -24.83
C GLY A 183 -4.89 -11.17 -26.18
N ASN A 184 -4.47 -9.89 -26.30
CA ASN A 184 -4.55 -9.09 -27.53
C ASN A 184 -6.00 -8.92 -28.07
N PHE A 185 -6.97 -8.89 -27.15
CA PHE A 185 -8.36 -8.57 -27.46
C PHE A 185 -8.57 -7.06 -27.63
N THR A 186 -9.61 -6.68 -28.36
CA THR A 186 -10.08 -5.29 -28.37
C THR A 186 -11.00 -5.05 -27.18
N SER A 187 -11.17 -3.81 -26.75
CA SER A 187 -12.05 -3.50 -25.60
C SER A 187 -13.50 -3.94 -25.84
N SER A 188 -13.99 -3.99 -27.08
CA SER A 188 -15.34 -4.50 -27.38
C SER A 188 -15.50 -6.00 -27.17
N ASP A 189 -14.42 -6.78 -27.24
CA ASP A 189 -14.48 -8.25 -27.08
C ASP A 189 -14.42 -8.68 -25.61
N VAL A 190 -13.98 -7.78 -24.73
CA VAL A 190 -13.73 -8.08 -23.32
C VAL A 190 -14.98 -7.81 -22.49
N PRO A 191 -15.54 -8.76 -21.73
CA PRO A 191 -16.62 -8.44 -20.81
C PRO A 191 -16.10 -7.50 -19.71
N GLN A 192 -16.90 -6.50 -19.34
CA GLN A 192 -16.52 -5.68 -18.18
C GLN A 192 -16.78 -6.47 -16.91
N MET A 193 -15.72 -6.62 -16.12
CA MET A 193 -15.71 -7.39 -14.89
C MET A 193 -15.86 -6.48 -13.69
N ILE A 194 -16.64 -6.91 -12.71
CA ILE A 194 -16.86 -6.18 -11.46
C ILE A 194 -16.61 -7.14 -10.31
N THR A 195 -15.69 -6.76 -9.42
CA THR A 195 -15.32 -7.52 -8.22
C THR A 195 -15.90 -6.80 -7.02
N ILE A 196 -16.82 -7.45 -6.32
CA ILE A 196 -17.44 -6.91 -5.10
C ILE A 196 -16.79 -7.64 -3.93
N THR A 197 -16.15 -6.89 -3.04
CA THR A 197 -15.35 -7.48 -1.96
C THR A 197 -15.75 -6.95 -0.61
N PHE A 198 -15.76 -7.81 0.40
CA PHE A 198 -16.00 -7.47 1.79
C PHE A 198 -14.80 -7.90 2.63
N ASN A 199 -14.23 -6.99 3.40
CA ASN A 199 -13.19 -7.36 4.36
C ASN A 199 -13.75 -7.42 5.79
N ASP A 200 -12.94 -8.00 6.67
CA ASP A 200 -13.13 -8.22 8.09
C ASP A 200 -14.07 -9.40 8.43
N ALA A 201 -14.58 -9.38 9.67
CA ALA A 201 -15.34 -10.46 10.24
C ALA A 201 -16.73 -10.61 9.61
N VAL A 202 -17.08 -11.84 9.26
CA VAL A 202 -18.45 -12.22 8.86
C VAL A 202 -19.21 -12.63 10.12
N ASN A 203 -20.30 -11.94 10.45
CA ASN A 203 -21.10 -12.23 11.65
C ASN A 203 -22.55 -11.71 11.52
N SER A 204 -23.32 -11.85 12.59
CA SER A 204 -24.73 -11.46 12.62
C SER A 204 -25.01 -9.97 12.34
N GLU A 205 -24.02 -9.08 12.42
CA GLU A 205 -24.22 -7.66 12.12
C GLU A 205 -24.32 -7.40 10.60
N ASN A 206 -23.64 -8.21 9.79
CA ASN A 206 -23.49 -7.98 8.35
C ASN A 206 -24.05 -9.11 7.48
N PHE A 207 -24.25 -10.31 8.03
CA PHE A 207 -24.70 -11.47 7.27
C PHE A 207 -26.06 -11.24 6.55
N ASP A 208 -27.05 -10.65 7.23
CA ASP A 208 -28.34 -10.32 6.64
C ASP A 208 -28.23 -9.39 5.42
N LEU A 209 -27.21 -8.53 5.39
CA LEU A 209 -26.94 -7.66 4.25
C LEU A 209 -26.40 -8.45 3.07
N TYR A 210 -25.45 -9.36 3.32
CA TYR A 210 -24.86 -10.19 2.28
C TYR A 210 -25.91 -11.07 1.60
N ILE A 211 -26.81 -11.69 2.36
CA ILE A 211 -27.91 -12.50 1.83
C ILE A 211 -28.88 -11.67 0.98
N LYS A 212 -29.17 -10.43 1.38
CA LYS A 212 -30.02 -9.53 0.59
C LYS A 212 -29.35 -9.11 -0.71
N LEU A 213 -28.05 -8.85 -0.69
CA LEU A 213 -27.28 -8.42 -1.86
C LEU A 213 -27.13 -9.55 -2.88
N PHE A 214 -26.78 -10.75 -2.41
CA PHE A 214 -26.46 -11.92 -3.22
C PHE A 214 -27.61 -12.93 -3.28
N ASN A 215 -28.81 -12.45 -3.59
CA ASN A 215 -29.95 -13.32 -3.84
C ASN A 215 -29.93 -13.92 -5.26
N ASP A 216 -30.67 -15.01 -5.45
CA ASP A 216 -30.74 -15.73 -6.73
C ASP A 216 -31.45 -14.95 -7.85
N ASP A 217 -32.17 -13.88 -7.54
CA ASP A 217 -32.82 -13.03 -8.54
C ASP A 217 -31.81 -12.19 -9.33
N ARG A 218 -30.57 -12.08 -8.83
CA ARG A 218 -29.50 -11.30 -9.44
C ARG A 218 -28.52 -12.20 -10.14
N THR A 219 -28.71 -12.30 -11.45
CA THR A 219 -27.88 -13.16 -12.30
C THR A 219 -27.05 -12.33 -13.26
N ASN A 220 -25.85 -12.82 -13.52
CA ASN A 220 -25.04 -12.39 -14.64
C ASN A 220 -25.74 -12.74 -15.97
N PRO A 221 -25.34 -12.14 -17.11
CA PRO A 221 -25.87 -12.47 -18.44
C PRO A 221 -25.75 -13.94 -18.85
N ASN A 222 -24.87 -14.72 -18.21
CA ASN A 222 -24.77 -16.17 -18.39
C ASN A 222 -25.82 -16.98 -17.59
N GLY A 223 -26.68 -16.31 -16.83
CA GLY A 223 -27.70 -16.92 -15.98
C GLY A 223 -27.20 -17.41 -14.61
N CYS A 224 -25.90 -17.30 -14.31
CA CYS A 224 -25.37 -17.63 -13.00
C CYS A 224 -25.62 -16.47 -12.03
N PRO A 225 -25.98 -16.75 -10.76
CA PRO A 225 -26.07 -15.71 -9.74
C PRO A 225 -24.77 -14.91 -9.58
N ILE A 226 -24.88 -13.63 -9.22
CA ILE A 226 -23.70 -12.81 -8.89
C ILE A 226 -23.02 -13.32 -7.61
N ARG A 227 -21.71 -13.12 -7.53
CA ARG A 227 -20.88 -13.58 -6.40
C ARG A 227 -19.91 -12.48 -5.99
N GLY A 228 -19.46 -12.51 -4.74
CA GLY A 228 -18.42 -11.64 -4.21
C GLY A 228 -17.32 -12.44 -3.53
N THR A 229 -16.26 -11.71 -3.16
CA THR A 229 -15.11 -12.24 -2.43
C THR A 229 -15.07 -11.69 -1.00
N PHE A 230 -14.90 -12.57 -0.03
CA PHE A 230 -14.84 -12.21 1.39
C PHE A 230 -13.42 -12.42 1.92
N TYR A 231 -12.75 -11.33 2.26
CA TYR A 231 -11.45 -11.33 2.95
C TYR A 231 -11.70 -11.41 4.45
N VAL A 232 -11.68 -12.63 4.99
CA VAL A 232 -12.15 -12.92 6.34
C VAL A 232 -11.01 -12.79 7.36
N SER A 233 -11.21 -11.94 8.38
CA SER A 233 -10.37 -11.89 9.56
C SER A 233 -10.92 -12.79 10.68
N HIS A 234 -10.06 -13.26 11.60
CA HIS A 234 -10.50 -14.24 12.60
C HIS A 234 -11.43 -13.65 13.67
N GLN A 235 -11.04 -12.50 14.24
CA GLN A 235 -11.69 -11.98 15.44
C GLN A 235 -13.17 -11.66 15.19
N TYR A 236 -14.07 -12.22 16.03
CA TYR A 236 -15.53 -12.07 15.94
C TYR A 236 -16.20 -12.69 14.70
N THR A 237 -15.48 -13.48 13.90
CA THR A 237 -16.09 -14.21 12.77
C THR A 237 -16.92 -15.39 13.25
N ASN A 238 -18.15 -15.48 12.73
CA ASN A 238 -18.97 -16.67 12.81
C ASN A 238 -18.66 -17.59 11.63
N TYR A 239 -17.89 -18.65 11.88
CA TYR A 239 -17.49 -19.58 10.82
C TYR A 239 -18.64 -20.41 10.24
N HIS A 240 -19.79 -20.50 10.91
CA HIS A 240 -21.00 -21.07 10.30
C HIS A 240 -21.47 -20.23 9.10
N ASP A 241 -21.45 -18.90 9.25
CA ASP A 241 -21.88 -17.96 8.21
C ASP A 241 -20.86 -17.93 7.07
N VAL A 242 -19.56 -18.05 7.38
CA VAL A 242 -18.49 -18.23 6.37
C VAL A 242 -18.70 -19.51 5.56
N GLN A 243 -19.02 -20.63 6.23
CA GLN A 243 -19.33 -21.90 5.56
C GLN A 243 -20.53 -21.75 4.62
N TYR A 244 -21.58 -21.05 5.07
CA TYR A 244 -22.74 -20.76 4.25
C TYR A 244 -22.36 -19.98 2.99
N LEU A 245 -21.62 -18.87 3.14
CA LEU A 245 -21.20 -18.04 2.00
C LEU A 245 -20.39 -18.86 0.98
N TRP A 246 -19.47 -19.70 1.46
CA TRP A 246 -18.69 -20.59 0.59
C TRP A 246 -19.58 -21.62 -0.14
N ASN A 247 -20.54 -22.24 0.55
CA ASN A 247 -21.48 -23.18 -0.07
C ASN A 247 -22.36 -22.54 -1.16
N GLU A 248 -22.71 -21.26 -0.99
CA GLU A 248 -23.42 -20.50 -2.02
C GLU A 248 -22.52 -20.14 -3.22
N GLY A 249 -21.21 -20.37 -3.15
CA GLY A 249 -20.25 -20.14 -4.23
C GLY A 249 -19.55 -18.78 -4.17
N HIS A 250 -19.59 -18.10 -3.02
CA HIS A 250 -18.72 -16.96 -2.77
C HIS A 250 -17.28 -17.41 -2.53
N GLU A 251 -16.33 -16.55 -2.88
CA GLU A 251 -14.92 -16.81 -2.61
C GLU A 251 -14.60 -16.37 -1.17
N ILE A 252 -13.86 -17.22 -0.46
CA ILE A 252 -13.35 -16.92 0.88
C ILE A 252 -11.82 -16.81 0.80
N ALA A 253 -11.28 -15.67 1.22
CA ALA A 253 -9.87 -15.32 1.18
C ALA A 253 -9.37 -14.88 2.56
N ALA A 254 -8.05 -14.89 2.75
CA ALA A 254 -7.41 -14.59 4.04
C ALA A 254 -7.30 -13.08 4.31
N HIS A 255 -7.55 -12.66 5.55
CA HIS A 255 -7.40 -11.27 6.00
C HIS A 255 -6.83 -11.15 7.42
N SER A 256 -5.76 -11.90 7.69
CA SER A 256 -5.09 -12.05 9.00
C SER A 256 -5.94 -12.63 10.13
N ILE A 257 -5.29 -13.07 11.20
CA ILE A 257 -5.97 -13.47 12.43
C ILE A 257 -6.33 -12.23 13.24
N THR A 258 -5.34 -11.39 13.51
CA THR A 258 -5.47 -10.36 14.55
C THR A 258 -6.01 -9.05 14.04
N HIS A 259 -5.85 -8.76 12.74
CA HIS A 259 -6.05 -7.42 12.18
C HIS A 259 -5.38 -6.34 13.04
N ARG A 260 -4.22 -6.66 13.61
CA ARG A 260 -3.58 -5.86 14.66
C ARG A 260 -3.13 -4.51 14.14
N GLY A 261 -3.26 -3.52 15.01
CA GLY A 261 -2.51 -2.28 14.90
C GLY A 261 -1.13 -2.39 15.58
N PRO A 262 -0.28 -1.38 15.38
CA PRO A 262 -0.50 -0.25 14.48
C PRO A 262 -0.27 -0.63 13.01
N GLU A 263 -0.75 0.18 12.07
CA GLU A 263 -0.75 -0.17 10.64
C GLU A 263 0.66 -0.40 10.08
N GLU A 264 1.63 0.40 10.51
CA GLU A 264 3.03 0.31 10.09
C GLU A 264 3.71 -0.99 10.50
N TRP A 265 3.15 -1.71 11.48
CA TRP A 265 3.68 -3.00 11.86
C TRP A 265 3.67 -3.97 10.67
N TRP A 266 2.59 -3.98 9.87
CA TRP A 266 2.46 -4.86 8.70
C TRP A 266 3.51 -4.59 7.63
N SER A 267 3.84 -3.31 7.38
CA SER A 267 4.77 -2.95 6.31
C SER A 267 6.23 -2.98 6.75
N ARG A 268 6.55 -2.63 8.01
CA ARG A 268 7.95 -2.43 8.46
C ARG A 268 8.46 -3.50 9.43
N ASN A 269 7.61 -3.96 10.33
CA ASN A 269 8.06 -4.76 11.48
C ASN A 269 7.70 -6.24 11.38
N ALA A 270 6.61 -6.59 10.69
CA ALA A 270 6.19 -7.96 10.51
C ALA A 270 7.29 -8.75 9.80
N THR A 271 7.72 -9.83 10.43
CA THR A 271 8.65 -10.82 9.88
C THR A 271 7.92 -11.77 8.93
N ILE A 272 8.66 -12.61 8.21
CA ILE A 272 8.04 -13.65 7.36
C ILE A 272 7.21 -14.61 8.23
N GLU A 273 7.71 -14.94 9.43
CA GLU A 273 7.01 -15.77 10.42
C GLU A 273 5.72 -15.11 10.90
N ASP A 274 5.74 -13.80 11.15
CA ASP A 274 4.53 -13.05 11.50
C ASP A 274 3.49 -13.10 10.35
N TRP A 275 3.92 -12.90 9.11
CA TRP A 275 3.06 -13.02 7.93
C TRP A 275 2.49 -14.44 7.78
N PHE A 276 3.28 -15.46 8.08
CA PHE A 276 2.85 -16.85 8.09
C PHE A 276 1.79 -17.10 9.18
N ASP A 277 2.08 -16.72 10.42
CA ASP A 277 1.18 -16.89 11.56
C ASP A 277 -0.14 -16.15 11.35
N GLU A 278 -0.13 -14.99 10.70
CA GLU A 278 -1.33 -14.20 10.41
C GLU A 278 -2.12 -14.74 9.20
N MET A 279 -1.48 -14.93 8.04
CA MET A 279 -2.17 -15.24 6.78
C MET A 279 -2.42 -16.73 6.60
N VAL A 280 -1.39 -17.56 6.78
CA VAL A 280 -1.56 -19.03 6.71
C VAL A 280 -2.32 -19.51 7.93
N GLY A 281 -2.10 -18.88 9.09
CA GLY A 281 -2.88 -19.14 10.29
C GLY A 281 -4.37 -18.91 10.09
N VAL A 282 -4.80 -17.76 9.53
CA VAL A 282 -6.24 -17.54 9.29
C VAL A 282 -6.81 -18.49 8.24
N ALA A 283 -6.05 -18.83 7.20
CA ALA A 283 -6.47 -19.83 6.20
C ALA A 283 -6.75 -21.20 6.86
N ASN A 284 -5.88 -21.64 7.78
CA ASN A 284 -6.08 -22.86 8.55
C ASN A 284 -7.31 -22.78 9.48
N ILE A 285 -7.57 -21.63 10.10
CA ILE A 285 -8.75 -21.42 10.93
C ILE A 285 -10.03 -21.47 10.07
N ILE A 286 -10.05 -20.80 8.91
CA ILE A 286 -11.15 -20.84 7.95
C ILE A 286 -11.41 -22.29 7.50
N ASN A 287 -10.37 -23.04 7.17
CA ASN A 287 -10.50 -24.45 6.79
C ASN A 287 -11.10 -25.30 7.92
N LYS A 288 -10.56 -25.16 9.13
CA LYS A 288 -10.94 -25.99 10.28
C LYS A 288 -12.35 -25.70 10.79
N TYR A 289 -12.74 -24.43 10.89
CA TYR A 289 -13.99 -24.02 11.51
C TYR A 289 -15.09 -23.67 10.50
N GLY A 290 -14.72 -23.15 9.32
CA GLY A 290 -15.65 -22.83 8.24
C GLY A 290 -15.80 -23.96 7.21
N GLY A 291 -14.96 -25.00 7.26
CA GLY A 291 -15.04 -26.15 6.34
C GLY A 291 -14.64 -25.85 4.90
N VAL A 292 -14.21 -24.61 4.59
CA VAL A 292 -13.71 -24.21 3.27
C VAL A 292 -12.46 -25.02 2.95
N ARG A 293 -12.36 -25.56 1.74
CA ARG A 293 -11.19 -26.36 1.38
C ARG A 293 -9.94 -25.48 1.32
N ILE A 294 -8.84 -25.95 1.92
CA ILE A 294 -7.60 -25.17 2.01
C ILE A 294 -7.06 -24.82 0.61
N ASP A 295 -7.25 -25.70 -0.37
CA ASP A 295 -6.88 -25.47 -1.76
C ASP A 295 -7.78 -24.45 -2.48
N GLU A 296 -8.90 -24.01 -1.90
CA GLU A 296 -9.74 -22.94 -2.45
C GLU A 296 -9.50 -21.57 -1.79
N ILE A 297 -8.75 -21.52 -0.68
CA ILE A 297 -8.33 -20.26 -0.06
C ILE A 297 -7.09 -19.76 -0.80
N LYS A 298 -7.32 -19.12 -1.96
CA LYS A 298 -6.26 -18.72 -2.90
C LYS A 298 -5.74 -17.31 -2.72
N GLY A 299 -6.58 -16.42 -2.21
CA GLY A 299 -6.28 -15.00 -2.07
C GLY A 299 -5.96 -14.58 -0.66
N LEU A 300 -5.25 -13.47 -0.56
CA LEU A 300 -5.18 -12.69 0.67
C LEU A 300 -5.32 -11.20 0.40
N ARG A 301 -5.64 -10.46 1.46
CA ARG A 301 -5.55 -9.00 1.52
C ARG A 301 -4.93 -8.61 2.86
N ALA A 302 -3.97 -7.69 2.85
CA ALA A 302 -3.32 -7.18 4.03
C ALA A 302 -4.26 -6.22 4.80
N PRO A 303 -4.33 -6.32 6.14
CA PRO A 303 -5.00 -5.34 6.98
C PRO A 303 -4.54 -3.92 6.68
N PHE A 304 -5.48 -2.98 6.68
CA PHE A 304 -5.23 -1.56 6.37
C PHE A 304 -4.60 -1.31 4.98
N LEU A 305 -4.60 -2.31 4.09
CA LEU A 305 -3.90 -2.29 2.81
C LEU A 305 -2.39 -2.01 2.96
N ARG A 306 -1.78 -2.43 4.08
CA ARG A 306 -0.36 -2.23 4.36
C ARG A 306 0.45 -3.39 3.79
N VAL A 307 1.05 -3.13 2.63
CA VAL A 307 1.86 -4.12 1.91
C VAL A 307 3.13 -4.43 2.70
N GLY A 308 3.40 -5.71 2.91
CA GLY A 308 4.52 -6.23 3.71
C GLY A 308 5.82 -6.41 2.94
N TRP A 309 6.12 -5.51 2.00
CA TRP A 309 7.34 -5.54 1.19
C TRP A 309 7.60 -6.94 0.58
N ASN A 310 8.86 -7.34 0.46
CA ASN A 310 9.28 -8.64 -0.04
C ASN A 310 8.84 -9.80 0.87
N ARG A 311 8.68 -9.56 2.18
CA ARG A 311 8.31 -10.58 3.19
C ARG A 311 6.94 -11.20 2.91
N GLN A 312 5.96 -10.35 2.61
CA GLN A 312 4.60 -10.79 2.29
C GLN A 312 4.60 -11.74 1.09
N PHE A 313 5.25 -11.35 -0.01
CA PHE A 313 5.24 -12.12 -1.25
C PHE A 313 6.12 -13.37 -1.19
N LEU A 314 7.21 -13.33 -0.40
CA LEU A 314 8.00 -14.51 -0.10
C LEU A 314 7.18 -15.54 0.68
N MET A 315 6.47 -15.11 1.73
CA MET A 315 5.52 -15.97 2.45
C MET A 315 4.47 -16.55 1.50
N MET A 316 3.87 -15.73 0.64
CA MET A 316 2.89 -16.22 -0.32
C MET A 316 3.44 -17.29 -1.28
N SER A 317 4.67 -17.09 -1.76
CA SER A 317 5.35 -18.03 -2.65
C SER A 317 5.60 -19.39 -1.98
N GLU A 318 6.08 -19.38 -0.73
CA GLU A 318 6.41 -20.60 0.02
C GLU A 318 5.16 -21.37 0.47
N PHE A 319 4.07 -20.66 0.79
CA PHE A 319 2.88 -21.25 1.41
C PHE A 319 1.66 -21.35 0.47
N GLY A 320 1.81 -20.96 -0.80
CA GLY A 320 0.91 -21.34 -1.88
C GLY A 320 -0.33 -20.45 -2.07
N PHE A 321 -0.26 -19.17 -1.68
CA PHE A 321 -1.27 -18.20 -2.10
C PHE A 321 -1.10 -17.89 -3.59
N ALA A 322 -2.21 -17.86 -4.32
CA ALA A 322 -2.19 -17.60 -5.76
C ALA A 322 -2.13 -16.10 -6.07
N TYR A 323 -2.70 -15.28 -5.18
CA TYR A 323 -2.80 -13.85 -5.44
C TYR A 323 -2.89 -12.97 -4.19
N ASP A 324 -2.38 -11.74 -4.32
CA ASP A 324 -2.59 -10.64 -3.40
C ASP A 324 -3.58 -9.63 -4.00
N SER A 325 -4.32 -8.95 -3.14
CA SER A 325 -5.13 -7.79 -3.51
C SER A 325 -4.99 -6.76 -2.41
N SER A 326 -3.76 -6.27 -2.23
CA SER A 326 -3.41 -5.25 -1.24
C SER A 326 -2.75 -4.03 -1.86
N MET A 327 -2.16 -4.14 -3.05
CA MET A 327 -1.45 -3.04 -3.67
C MET A 327 -2.43 -2.04 -4.28
N VAL A 328 -2.37 -0.79 -3.80
CA VAL A 328 -3.14 0.30 -4.37
C VAL A 328 -2.42 0.84 -5.60
N ALA A 329 -3.12 0.87 -6.73
CA ALA A 329 -2.64 1.55 -7.93
C ALA A 329 -3.01 3.04 -7.85
N PRO A 330 -2.05 3.96 -8.12
CA PRO A 330 -2.39 5.37 -8.24
C PRO A 330 -3.51 5.59 -9.24
N PHE A 331 -4.36 6.59 -8.99
CA PHE A 331 -5.41 6.96 -9.92
C PHE A 331 -4.88 7.10 -11.35
N SER A 332 -5.49 6.37 -12.27
CA SER A 332 -5.11 6.37 -13.68
C SER A 332 -6.34 6.18 -14.58
N ASP A 333 -6.24 6.75 -15.78
CA ASP A 333 -7.20 6.54 -16.87
C ASP A 333 -6.40 6.29 -18.16
N PRO A 334 -6.44 5.08 -18.76
CA PRO A 334 -7.21 3.93 -18.32
C PRO A 334 -6.66 3.27 -17.04
N PRO A 335 -7.49 2.49 -16.31
CA PRO A 335 -7.12 1.74 -15.10
C PRO A 335 -6.20 0.54 -15.40
N ILE A 336 -5.59 -0.01 -14.36
CA ILE A 336 -4.59 -1.09 -14.44
C ILE A 336 -5.27 -2.47 -14.34
N TRP A 337 -4.84 -3.39 -15.21
CA TRP A 337 -5.23 -4.80 -15.19
C TRP A 337 -4.38 -5.62 -14.19
N PRO A 338 -4.92 -6.71 -13.61
CA PRO A 338 -4.15 -7.66 -12.82
C PRO A 338 -2.89 -8.15 -13.54
N TYR A 339 -1.79 -8.29 -12.81
CA TYR A 339 -0.49 -8.70 -13.33
C TYR A 339 0.21 -9.70 -12.42
N THR A 340 1.18 -10.44 -12.94
CA THR A 340 2.00 -11.33 -12.11
C THR A 340 3.24 -10.62 -11.61
N MET A 341 3.72 -11.05 -10.44
CA MET A 341 4.91 -10.54 -9.78
C MET A 341 6.21 -11.15 -10.33
N ASP A 342 6.18 -11.80 -11.50
CA ASP A 342 7.39 -12.24 -12.21
C ASP A 342 8.32 -11.08 -12.57
N TYR A 343 7.74 -9.91 -12.84
CA TYR A 343 8.40 -8.68 -13.25
C TYR A 343 8.02 -7.52 -12.34
N GLN A 344 8.72 -6.39 -12.50
CA GLN A 344 8.42 -5.17 -11.76
C GLN A 344 6.96 -4.75 -11.97
N ALA A 345 6.30 -4.38 -10.87
CA ALA A 345 4.95 -3.82 -10.89
C ALA A 345 4.87 -2.61 -11.85
N PRO A 346 3.80 -2.49 -12.67
CA PRO A 346 3.70 -1.47 -13.71
C PRO A 346 3.28 -0.08 -13.21
N HIS A 347 3.27 0.12 -11.88
CA HIS A 347 2.90 1.37 -11.25
C HIS A 347 3.74 1.64 -10.01
N GLU A 348 3.76 2.89 -9.59
CA GLU A 348 4.39 3.30 -8.34
C GLU A 348 3.60 2.76 -7.13
N CYS A 349 4.29 2.61 -6.00
CA CYS A 349 3.68 2.20 -4.75
C CYS A 349 2.84 3.36 -4.19
N ALA A 350 1.51 3.27 -4.30
CA ALA A 350 0.62 4.36 -3.86
C ALA A 350 0.36 4.31 -2.35
N GLY A 351 0.54 5.43 -1.67
CA GLY A 351 0.17 5.62 -0.27
C GLY A 351 1.35 5.94 0.65
N THR A 352 1.11 6.76 1.67
CA THR A 352 2.15 7.21 2.60
C THR A 352 2.68 6.04 3.43
N GLY A 353 3.99 5.80 3.37
CA GLY A 353 4.66 4.76 4.16
C GLY A 353 4.39 3.34 3.70
N GLN A 354 3.94 3.16 2.45
CA GLN A 354 3.81 1.86 1.81
C GLN A 354 5.17 1.32 1.36
N LEU A 355 5.34 0.00 1.45
CA LEU A 355 6.54 -0.71 1.02
C LEU A 355 6.11 -1.85 0.09
N CYS A 356 6.10 -1.58 -1.22
CA CYS A 356 5.74 -2.55 -2.24
C CYS A 356 6.92 -3.47 -2.55
N PRO A 357 6.67 -4.74 -2.94
CA PRO A 357 7.73 -5.69 -3.29
C PRO A 357 8.65 -5.16 -4.39
N THR A 358 9.96 -5.35 -4.21
CA THR A 358 10.99 -4.93 -5.16
C THR A 358 11.54 -6.10 -5.98
N ARG A 359 11.21 -7.33 -5.59
CA ARG A 359 11.71 -8.57 -6.18
C ARG A 359 10.67 -9.33 -7.00
N SER A 360 11.17 -10.27 -7.80
CA SER A 360 10.35 -11.16 -8.60
C SER A 360 9.82 -12.32 -7.76
N TYR A 361 8.50 -12.54 -7.79
CA TYR A 361 7.77 -13.67 -7.23
C TYR A 361 6.94 -14.35 -8.32
N PRO A 362 7.57 -15.21 -9.15
CA PRO A 362 6.91 -15.81 -10.30
C PRO A 362 5.62 -16.56 -9.96
N GLY A 363 4.56 -16.31 -10.73
CA GLY A 363 3.28 -16.99 -10.59
C GLY A 363 2.35 -16.48 -9.49
N ILE A 364 2.80 -15.55 -8.63
CA ILE A 364 1.90 -14.80 -7.74
C ILE A 364 1.26 -13.68 -8.54
N TRP A 365 -0.06 -13.59 -8.48
CA TRP A 365 -0.82 -12.52 -9.10
C TRP A 365 -1.05 -11.37 -8.13
N GLU A 366 -0.92 -10.14 -8.61
CA GLU A 366 -1.43 -8.95 -7.94
C GLU A 366 -2.73 -8.52 -8.63
N LEU A 367 -3.76 -8.30 -7.82
CA LEU A 367 -5.02 -7.72 -8.24
C LEU A 367 -5.13 -6.32 -7.66
N PRO A 368 -4.60 -5.32 -8.40
CA PRO A 368 -4.39 -3.99 -7.84
C PRO A 368 -5.71 -3.30 -7.56
N LEU A 369 -5.74 -2.56 -6.45
CA LEU A 369 -6.87 -1.72 -6.09
C LEU A 369 -6.77 -0.40 -6.87
N ASN A 370 -7.45 -0.35 -8.01
CA ASN A 370 -7.59 0.86 -8.80
C ASN A 370 -8.46 1.89 -8.05
N GLN A 371 -7.88 3.05 -7.71
CA GLN A 371 -8.62 4.10 -7.00
C GLN A 371 -9.87 4.58 -7.77
N LEU A 372 -10.99 4.67 -7.07
CA LEU A 372 -12.22 5.30 -7.51
C LEU A 372 -12.10 6.82 -7.40
N LEU A 373 -12.77 7.55 -8.29
CA LEU A 373 -12.86 9.01 -8.23
C LEU A 373 -14.20 9.44 -7.63
N ALA A 374 -14.15 10.18 -6.53
CA ALA A 374 -15.29 10.77 -5.84
C ALA A 374 -15.17 12.30 -5.85
N GLY A 375 -15.79 12.94 -6.85
CA GLY A 375 -15.57 14.36 -7.13
C GLY A 375 -14.15 14.56 -7.65
N ASP A 376 -13.33 15.32 -6.92
CA ASP A 376 -11.91 15.53 -7.22
C ASP A 376 -10.96 14.67 -6.36
N PHE A 377 -11.52 13.78 -5.52
CA PHE A 377 -10.74 12.99 -4.57
C PHE A 377 -10.67 11.51 -4.99
N PRO A 378 -9.46 10.94 -5.17
CA PRO A 378 -9.31 9.51 -5.36
C PRO A 378 -9.44 8.75 -4.02
N CYS A 379 -10.06 7.58 -4.05
CA CYS A 379 -10.23 6.68 -2.90
C CYS A 379 -10.17 5.21 -3.34
N GLU A 380 -9.49 4.37 -2.58
CA GLU A 380 -9.30 2.93 -2.87
C GLU A 380 -10.43 2.05 -2.33
N MET A 381 -10.96 2.39 -1.16
CA MET A 381 -12.08 1.70 -0.51
C MET A 381 -13.27 2.65 -0.39
N MET A 382 -14.49 2.11 -0.42
CA MET A 382 -15.71 2.90 -0.34
C MET A 382 -15.83 3.73 0.95
N GLU A 383 -15.18 3.29 2.03
CA GLU A 383 -15.13 4.01 3.30
C GLU A 383 -14.15 5.20 3.32
N HIS A 384 -13.12 5.16 2.46
CA HIS A 384 -12.14 6.24 2.34
C HIS A 384 -12.61 7.32 1.37
N CYS A 385 -13.68 7.07 0.63
CA CYS A 385 -14.36 8.10 -0.14
C CYS A 385 -15.10 9.09 0.78
N PRO A 386 -15.30 10.35 0.36
CA PRO A 386 -15.98 11.37 1.18
C PRO A 386 -17.33 10.89 1.73
N THR A 387 -17.54 11.07 3.04
CA THR A 387 -18.71 10.52 3.77
C THR A 387 -19.99 11.36 3.67
N ASN A 388 -19.89 12.60 3.15
CA ASN A 388 -21.02 13.53 3.07
C ASN A 388 -21.78 13.46 1.73
N LEU A 389 -21.69 12.33 1.03
CA LEU A 389 -22.34 12.15 -0.26
C LEU A 389 -23.79 11.70 -0.06
N THR A 390 -24.71 12.34 -0.78
CA THR A 390 -26.08 11.89 -0.94
C THR A 390 -26.15 10.62 -1.80
N GLY A 391 -27.26 9.88 -1.72
CA GLY A 391 -27.46 8.69 -2.55
C GLY A 391 -27.26 8.95 -4.05
N GLU A 392 -27.75 10.09 -4.56
CA GLU A 392 -27.58 10.47 -5.96
C GLU A 392 -26.10 10.72 -6.32
N GLU A 393 -25.32 11.31 -5.42
CA GLU A 393 -23.89 11.54 -5.63
C GLU A 393 -23.09 10.24 -5.61
N ILE A 394 -23.46 9.29 -4.74
CA ILE A 394 -22.87 7.94 -4.73
C ILE A 394 -23.17 7.21 -6.04
N TYR A 395 -24.41 7.26 -6.52
CA TYR A 395 -24.76 6.68 -7.82
C TYR A 395 -23.94 7.30 -8.96
N LYS A 396 -23.82 8.64 -8.99
CA LYS A 396 -23.01 9.35 -9.99
C LYS A 396 -21.54 8.95 -9.90
N MET A 397 -21.00 8.83 -8.70
CA MET A 397 -19.63 8.36 -8.47
C MET A 397 -19.42 6.94 -9.00
N LEU A 398 -20.30 5.99 -8.66
CA LEU A 398 -20.20 4.61 -9.14
C LEU A 398 -20.32 4.53 -10.66
N MET A 399 -21.27 5.26 -11.25
CA MET A 399 -21.47 5.30 -12.70
C MET A 399 -20.29 5.96 -13.43
N LEU A 400 -19.70 7.01 -12.85
CA LEU A 400 -18.49 7.66 -13.38
C LEU A 400 -17.34 6.66 -13.45
N ASN A 401 -17.07 5.95 -12.36
CA ASN A 401 -16.00 4.96 -12.30
C ASN A 401 -16.28 3.74 -13.18
N PHE A 402 -17.52 3.27 -13.25
CA PHE A 402 -17.90 2.22 -14.19
C PHE A 402 -17.66 2.63 -15.64
N LYS A 403 -18.09 3.83 -16.05
CA LYS A 403 -17.83 4.33 -17.41
C LYS A 403 -16.34 4.48 -17.69
N ARG A 404 -15.54 4.91 -16.70
CA ARG A 404 -14.08 4.97 -16.83
C ARG A 404 -13.49 3.62 -17.21
N HIS A 405 -13.91 2.53 -16.57
CA HIS A 405 -13.43 1.18 -16.92
C HIS A 405 -14.07 0.71 -18.25
N TYR A 406 -15.39 0.80 -18.37
CA TYR A 406 -16.17 0.22 -19.46
C TYR A 406 -15.87 0.82 -20.85
N LEU A 407 -15.67 2.14 -20.90
CA LEU A 407 -15.41 2.89 -22.14
C LEU A 407 -13.93 2.96 -22.52
N SER A 408 -13.03 2.50 -21.65
CA SER A 408 -11.59 2.50 -21.90
C SER A 408 -11.05 1.08 -22.21
N ASN A 409 -10.28 0.49 -21.31
CA ASN A 409 -9.64 -0.81 -21.49
C ASN A 409 -10.37 -1.97 -20.79
N ARG A 410 -11.54 -1.72 -20.17
CA ARG A 410 -12.35 -2.71 -19.44
C ARG A 410 -11.60 -3.48 -18.35
N ALA A 411 -10.56 -2.87 -17.74
CA ALA A 411 -9.92 -3.47 -16.57
C ALA A 411 -10.97 -3.73 -15.46
N PRO A 412 -10.79 -4.77 -14.63
CA PRO A 412 -11.74 -5.10 -13.57
C PRO A 412 -12.03 -3.89 -12.67
N LEU A 413 -13.31 -3.60 -12.47
CA LEU A 413 -13.76 -2.58 -11.52
C LEU A 413 -13.85 -3.21 -10.12
N GLY A 414 -13.09 -2.67 -9.18
CA GLY A 414 -13.14 -3.06 -7.78
C GLY A 414 -14.14 -2.23 -6.99
N LEU A 415 -15.09 -2.89 -6.33
CA LEU A 415 -15.98 -2.29 -5.33
C LEU A 415 -15.67 -2.92 -3.98
N HIS A 416 -14.85 -2.24 -3.20
CA HIS A 416 -14.29 -2.77 -1.97
C HIS A 416 -14.91 -2.11 -0.73
N PHE A 417 -15.45 -2.95 0.17
CA PHE A 417 -16.15 -2.53 1.38
C PHE A 417 -15.54 -3.21 2.61
N ASN A 418 -15.52 -2.49 3.74
CA ASN A 418 -15.27 -3.08 5.05
C ASN A 418 -16.59 -3.35 5.77
N SER A 419 -16.60 -4.40 6.58
CA SER A 419 -17.78 -4.77 7.38
C SER A 419 -18.29 -3.61 8.25
N MET A 420 -17.37 -2.80 8.79
CA MET A 420 -17.69 -1.67 9.67
C MET A 420 -18.44 -0.55 8.96
N TRP A 421 -18.25 -0.40 7.64
CA TRP A 421 -18.94 0.63 6.86
C TRP A 421 -20.46 0.48 6.94
N PHE A 422 -20.97 -0.74 7.08
CA PHE A 422 -22.40 -1.04 7.15
C PHE A 422 -23.05 -0.75 8.50
N ARG A 423 -22.31 -0.32 9.53
CA ARG A 423 -22.89 0.05 10.83
C ARG A 423 -23.66 1.37 10.78
N SER A 424 -23.36 2.24 9.82
CA SER A 424 -24.04 3.53 9.67
C SER A 424 -25.31 3.39 8.83
N PRO A 425 -26.48 3.83 9.33
CA PRO A 425 -27.72 3.85 8.54
C PRO A 425 -27.61 4.63 7.23
N THR A 426 -26.79 5.70 7.22
CA THR A 426 -26.50 6.49 6.01
C THR A 426 -25.75 5.66 4.98
N ASN A 427 -24.81 4.82 5.43
CA ASN A 427 -24.04 3.93 4.56
C ASN A 427 -24.87 2.74 4.07
N ILE A 428 -25.80 2.23 4.89
CA ILE A 428 -26.78 1.24 4.43
C ILE A 428 -27.69 1.85 3.35
N TYR A 429 -28.08 3.11 3.48
CA TYR A 429 -28.82 3.82 2.43
C TYR A 429 -27.96 4.04 1.17
N ALA A 430 -26.70 4.47 1.32
CA ALA A 430 -25.73 4.56 0.24
C ALA A 430 -25.55 3.21 -0.48
N PHE A 431 -25.52 2.12 0.28
CA PHE A 431 -25.48 0.77 -0.23
C PHE A 431 -26.77 0.41 -0.97
N SER A 432 -27.95 0.79 -0.48
CA SER A 432 -29.21 0.59 -1.21
C SER A 432 -29.24 1.33 -2.55
N VAL A 433 -28.48 2.41 -2.70
CA VAL A 433 -28.29 3.08 -3.99
C VAL A 433 -27.23 2.38 -4.85
N SER A 434 -26.17 1.86 -4.23
CA SER A 434 -25.23 0.95 -4.88
C SER A 434 -25.93 -0.32 -5.38
N ASP A 435 -26.97 -0.76 -4.67
CA ASP A 435 -27.84 -1.88 -5.00
C ASP A 435 -28.65 -1.62 -6.26
N LEU A 436 -29.25 -0.42 -6.37
CA LEU A 436 -29.91 0.05 -7.59
C LEU A 436 -28.93 0.13 -8.76
N PHE A 437 -27.70 0.59 -8.50
CA PHE A 437 -26.63 0.60 -9.49
C PHE A 437 -26.27 -0.82 -9.94
N ILE A 438 -26.13 -1.80 -9.03
CA ILE A 438 -25.88 -3.21 -9.36
C ILE A 438 -27.02 -3.78 -10.22
N ILE A 439 -28.28 -3.48 -9.88
CA ILE A 439 -29.44 -3.88 -10.69
C ILE A 439 -29.35 -3.30 -12.12
N GLU A 440 -28.98 -2.03 -12.25
CA GLU A 440 -28.85 -1.39 -13.55
C GLU A 440 -27.65 -1.93 -14.35
N LEU A 441 -26.56 -2.27 -13.68
CA LEU A 441 -25.43 -2.96 -14.30
C LEU A 441 -25.85 -4.31 -14.88
N ILE A 442 -26.61 -5.12 -14.15
CA ILE A 442 -27.10 -6.42 -14.64
C ILE A 442 -27.90 -6.29 -15.95
N ALA A 443 -28.51 -5.14 -16.24
CA ALA A 443 -29.20 -4.90 -17.51
C ALA A 443 -28.26 -4.77 -18.73
N TYR A 444 -26.96 -4.56 -18.53
CA TYR A 444 -25.97 -4.54 -19.60
C TYR A 444 -25.56 -5.97 -19.98
N THR A 445 -25.88 -6.36 -21.22
CA THR A 445 -25.73 -7.74 -21.74
C THR A 445 -24.29 -8.28 -21.78
N GLU A 446 -23.30 -7.43 -21.55
CA GLU A 446 -21.86 -7.77 -21.64
C GLU A 446 -21.15 -7.83 -20.28
N LEU A 447 -21.84 -7.57 -19.16
CA LEU A 447 -21.19 -7.55 -17.85
C LEU A 447 -21.03 -8.93 -17.25
N LYS A 448 -19.99 -9.12 -16.43
CA LYS A 448 -19.86 -10.32 -15.60
C LYS A 448 -19.32 -9.95 -14.22
N SER A 449 -20.07 -10.28 -13.18
CA SER A 449 -19.60 -10.28 -11.79
C SER A 449 -18.83 -11.57 -11.54
N PHE A 450 -17.60 -11.42 -11.08
CA PHE A 450 -16.68 -12.53 -10.82
C PHE A 450 -16.06 -12.38 -9.44
N ASN A 451 -15.75 -13.53 -8.85
CA ASN A 451 -14.76 -13.60 -7.78
C ASN A 451 -13.35 -13.56 -8.38
N PHE A 452 -12.33 -13.28 -7.59
CA PHE A 452 -10.98 -13.08 -8.09
C PHE A 452 -10.36 -14.36 -8.67
N VAL A 453 -10.63 -15.54 -8.11
CA VAL A 453 -10.23 -16.82 -8.74
C VAL A 453 -10.75 -16.94 -10.18
N PHE A 454 -12.02 -16.61 -10.43
CA PHE A 454 -12.58 -16.66 -11.79
C PHE A 454 -11.95 -15.63 -12.72
N LEU A 455 -11.60 -14.45 -12.19
CA LEU A 455 -10.89 -13.44 -12.97
C LEU A 455 -9.51 -13.98 -13.41
N LEU A 456 -8.79 -14.68 -12.54
CA LEU A 456 -7.52 -15.31 -12.88
C LEU A 456 -7.69 -16.51 -13.84
N GLU A 457 -8.80 -17.24 -13.76
CA GLU A 457 -9.12 -18.29 -14.74
C GLU A 457 -9.34 -17.73 -16.15
N ILE A 458 -9.75 -16.47 -16.32
CA ILE A 458 -9.87 -15.84 -17.66
C ILE A 458 -8.50 -15.66 -18.32
N TYR A 459 -7.44 -15.54 -17.51
CA TYR A 459 -6.07 -15.49 -18.00
C TYR A 459 -5.51 -16.88 -18.36
N ARG A 460 -6.21 -17.97 -17.99
CA ARG A 460 -5.85 -19.35 -18.33
C ARG A 460 -6.49 -19.80 -19.64
#